data_AF-A0A1I5PWY7-F1
#
_entry.id   AF-A0A1I5PWY7-F1
#
_cell.length_a   1.000
_cell.length_b   1.000
_cell.length_c   1.000
_cell.angle_alpha   90.00
_cell.angle_beta   90.00
_cell.angle_gamma   90.00
#
_symmetry.space_group_name_H-M   'P 1'
#
loop_
_entity.id
_entity.type
_entity.pdbx_description
1 polymer ?
#
loop_
_entity_poly.entity_id
_entity_poly.type
_entity_poly.pdbx_seq_one_letter_code
_entity_poly.pdbx_strand_id
1 'polypeptide(L)'
;MEFEGIYCFDTASVRFAVYPNGPDGARVVAHISEDTLHDAFGTREVGDGLLQACKTHFDALEAAVVARFRADPRWPLMITLDDFPLRRDLSTGDRSGATIA
;
A
#
# COMPACT_ATOMS: atom_id res chain seq x y z
N MET A 1 14.93 -2.96 11.37
CA MET A 1 14.82 -3.39 9.96
C MET A 1 14.98 -2.13 9.12
N GLU A 2 15.99 -2.06 8.26
CA GLU A 2 16.19 -0.92 7.37
C GLU A 2 15.24 -1.07 6.18
N PHE A 3 14.36 -0.08 5.99
CA PHE A 3 13.54 -0.01 4.80
C PHE A 3 14.43 0.22 3.58
N GLU A 4 14.53 -0.79 2.73
CA GLU A 4 15.12 -0.69 1.41
C GLU A 4 14.02 -0.43 0.40
N GLY A 5 13.86 0.84 0.02
CA GLY A 5 12.92 1.25 -1.01
C GLY A 5 13.48 2.36 -1.89
N ILE A 6 13.06 2.36 -3.15
CA ILE A 6 13.44 3.34 -4.16
C ILE A 6 12.15 4.02 -4.64
N TYR A 7 12.13 5.34 -4.57
CA TYR A 7 11.07 6.12 -5.20
C TYR A 7 11.33 6.25 -6.70
N CYS A 8 10.40 5.76 -7.51
CA CYS A 8 10.43 5.85 -8.94
C CYS A 8 9.59 7.06 -9.39
N PHE A 9 10.27 8.19 -9.61
CA PHE A 9 9.64 9.45 -10.02
C PHE A 9 8.89 9.33 -11.36
N ASP A 10 9.40 8.52 -12.29
CA ASP A 10 8.80 8.30 -13.61
C ASP A 10 7.36 7.74 -13.54
N THR A 11 7.11 6.86 -12.56
CA THR A 11 5.82 6.18 -12.38
C THR A 11 5.11 6.61 -11.10
N ALA A 12 5.60 7.66 -10.43
CA ALA A 12 5.15 8.11 -9.11
C ALA A 12 4.88 6.92 -8.15
N SER A 13 5.83 5.99 -8.06
CA SER A 13 5.64 4.73 -7.33
C SER A 13 6.87 4.38 -6.52
N VAL A 14 6.68 3.85 -5.31
CA VAL A 14 7.74 3.35 -4.45
C VAL A 14 7.88 1.84 -4.65
N ARG A 15 9.10 1.39 -4.93
CA ARG A 15 9.46 -0.04 -4.91
C ARG A 15 10.20 -0.35 -3.64
N PHE A 16 9.80 -1.38 -2.92
CA PHE A 16 10.45 -1.76 -1.67
C PHE A 16 10.56 -3.28 -1.53
N ALA A 17 11.56 -3.73 -0.79
CA ALA A 17 11.77 -5.15 -0.51
C ALA A 17 11.17 -5.54 0.85
N VAL A 18 10.45 -6.66 0.85
CA VAL A 18 9.83 -7.26 2.04
C VAL A 18 10.33 -8.69 2.19
N TYR A 19 10.50 -9.11 3.44
CA TYR A 19 10.99 -10.44 3.79
C TYR A 19 9.92 -11.20 4.60
N PRO A 20 8.90 -11.79 3.94
CA PRO A 20 7.78 -12.44 4.63
C PRO A 20 8.18 -13.61 5.54
N ASN A 21 9.38 -14.18 5.39
CA ASN A 21 9.91 -15.25 6.24
C ASN A 21 11.17 -14.82 7.04
N GLY A 22 11.41 -13.51 7.21
CA GLY A 22 12.62 -12.99 7.85
C GLY A 22 13.83 -12.92 6.91
N PRO A 23 15.03 -12.57 7.40
CA PRO A 23 16.21 -12.28 6.56
C PRO A 23 16.69 -13.45 5.70
N ASP A 24 16.42 -14.70 6.10
CA ASP A 24 16.66 -15.92 5.30
C ASP A 24 15.51 -16.26 4.34
N GLY A 25 14.45 -15.45 4.35
CA GLY A 25 13.25 -15.63 3.55
C GLY A 25 13.40 -15.18 2.09
N ALA A 26 12.42 -15.60 1.27
CA ALA A 26 12.30 -15.11 -0.10
C ALA A 26 12.13 -13.59 -0.11
N ARG A 27 13.07 -12.88 -0.75
CA ARG A 27 12.98 -11.43 -0.95
C ARG A 27 11.84 -11.12 -1.93
N VAL A 28 10.77 -10.49 -1.45
CA VAL A 28 9.64 -10.07 -2.27
C VAL A 28 9.78 -8.58 -2.55
N VAL A 29 9.83 -8.20 -3.83
CA VAL A 29 9.83 -6.79 -4.23
C VAL A 29 8.41 -6.41 -4.57
N ALA A 30 7.88 -5.46 -3.81
CA ALA A 30 6.55 -4.93 -3.98
C ALA A 30 6.61 -3.48 -4.47
N HIS A 31 5.62 -3.10 -5.27
CA HIS A 31 5.46 -1.75 -5.78
C HIS A 31 4.15 -1.16 -5.24
N ILE A 32 4.19 0.08 -4.78
CA ILE A 32 3.03 0.86 -4.36
C ILE A 32 3.08 2.23 -5.03
N SER A 33 1.95 2.70 -5.55
CA SER A 33 1.87 4.03 -6.15
C SER A 33 1.72 5.11 -5.07
N GLU A 34 2.22 6.32 -5.35
CA GLU A 34 2.09 7.49 -4.48
C GLU A 34 0.62 7.76 -4.15
N ASP A 35 -0.25 7.68 -5.14
CA ASP A 35 -1.70 7.87 -4.98
C ASP A 35 -2.29 6.88 -3.96
N THR A 36 -1.87 5.61 -4.01
CA THR A 36 -2.26 4.60 -3.04
C THR A 36 -1.71 4.89 -1.65
N LEU A 37 -0.48 5.39 -1.54
CA LEU A 37 0.08 5.79 -0.23
C LEU A 37 -0.66 6.97 0.37
N HIS A 38 -1.00 7.96 -0.46
CA HIS A 38 -1.77 9.13 -0.05
C HIS A 38 -3.18 8.75 0.39
N ASP A 39 -3.85 7.85 -0.34
CA ASP A 39 -5.20 7.42 0.00
C ASP A 39 -5.21 6.46 1.22
N ALA A 40 -4.27 5.50 1.28
CA ALA A 40 -4.19 4.52 2.36
C ALA A 40 -3.79 5.15 3.72
N PHE A 41 -2.83 6.07 3.70
CA PHE A 41 -2.25 6.64 4.92
C PHE A 41 -2.62 8.12 5.14
N GLY A 42 -3.33 8.75 4.21
CA GLY A 42 -3.67 10.18 4.27
C GLY A 42 -2.45 11.09 4.17
N THR A 43 -1.32 10.58 3.70
CA THR A 43 -0.08 11.35 3.60
C THR A 43 -0.18 12.33 2.44
N ARG A 44 0.41 13.52 2.59
CA ARG A 44 0.56 14.52 1.49
C ARG A 44 2.02 14.73 1.13
N GLU A 45 2.86 13.83 1.60
CA GLU A 45 4.30 13.89 1.40
C GLU A 45 4.66 13.34 0.03
N VAL A 46 5.63 13.96 -0.63
CA VAL A 46 6.12 13.57 -1.95
C VAL A 46 7.63 13.35 -1.90
N GLY A 47 8.15 12.48 -2.76
CA GLY A 47 9.59 12.20 -2.85
C GLY A 47 10.17 11.61 -1.55
N ASP A 48 11.08 12.35 -0.89
CA ASP A 48 11.79 11.84 0.29
C ASP A 48 10.88 11.68 1.52
N GLY A 49 9.87 12.56 1.67
CA GLY A 49 8.87 12.43 2.72
C GLY A 49 8.00 11.19 2.54
N LEU A 50 7.70 10.83 1.28
CA LEU A 50 6.97 9.60 0.96
C LEU A 50 7.74 8.35 1.43
N LEU A 51 9.07 8.36 1.30
CA LEU A 51 9.92 7.27 1.81
C LEU A 51 9.91 7.18 3.34
N GLN A 52 9.84 8.32 4.04
CA GLN A 52 9.72 8.35 5.51
C GLN A 52 8.35 7.88 5.99
N ALA A 53 7.29 8.26 5.29
CA ALA A 53 5.94 7.73 5.53
C ALA A 53 5.91 6.21 5.32
N CYS A 54 6.47 5.71 4.21
CA CYS A 54 6.61 4.27 3.97
C CYS A 54 7.41 3.57 5.07
N LYS A 55 8.51 4.16 5.56
CA LYS A 55 9.29 3.65 6.69
C LYS A 55 8.46 3.55 7.96
N THR A 56 7.70 4.60 8.26
CA THR A 56 6.86 4.68 9.47
C THR A 56 5.73 3.65 9.43
N HIS A 57 5.14 3.42 8.25
CA HIS A 57 4.05 2.48 8.04
C HIS A 57 4.49 1.15 7.44
N PHE A 58 5.79 0.82 7.52
CA PHE A 58 6.34 -0.37 6.86
C PHE A 58 5.71 -1.67 7.35
N ASP A 59 5.33 -1.73 8.64
CA ASP A 59 4.64 -2.90 9.22
C ASP A 59 3.32 -3.20 8.49
N ALA A 60 2.53 -2.16 8.17
CA ALA A 60 1.29 -2.30 7.42
C ALA A 60 1.55 -2.65 5.93
N LEU A 61 2.57 -2.04 5.33
CA LEU A 61 3.00 -2.38 3.96
C LEU A 61 3.46 -3.84 3.87
N GLU A 62 4.29 -4.29 4.80
CA GLU A 62 4.76 -5.67 4.90
C GLU A 62 3.58 -6.63 5.04
N ALA A 63 2.65 -6.36 5.95
CA ALA A 63 1.46 -7.19 6.14
C ALA A 63 0.62 -7.30 4.85
N ALA A 64 0.40 -6.19 4.15
CA ALA A 64 -0.31 -6.19 2.86
C ALA A 64 0.45 -7.00 1.80
N VAL A 65 1.77 -6.83 1.70
CA VAL A 65 2.62 -7.59 0.78
C VAL A 65 2.59 -9.09 1.08
N VAL A 66 2.69 -9.48 2.36
CA VAL A 66 2.63 -10.88 2.76
C VAL A 66 1.26 -11.48 2.44
N ALA A 67 0.18 -10.75 2.71
CA ALA A 67 -1.18 -11.18 2.41
C ALA A 67 -1.39 -11.37 0.91
N ARG A 68 -1.00 -10.38 0.09
CA ARG A 68 -1.08 -10.44 -1.37
C ARG A 68 -0.20 -11.56 -1.92
N PHE A 69 1.05 -11.69 -1.47
CA PHE A 69 1.96 -12.74 -1.91
C PHE A 69 1.47 -14.15 -1.58
N ARG A 70 0.81 -14.32 -0.42
CA ARG A 70 0.15 -15.59 -0.06
C ARG A 70 -1.07 -15.89 -0.93
N ALA A 71 -1.84 -14.86 -1.30
CA ALA A 71 -3.00 -15.02 -2.16
C ALA A 71 -2.63 -15.29 -3.62
N ASP A 72 -1.65 -14.53 -4.13
CA ASP A 72 -1.18 -14.61 -5.51
C ASP A 72 0.32 -14.23 -5.56
N PRO A 73 1.24 -15.22 -5.63
CA PRO A 73 2.68 -14.97 -5.68
C PRO A 73 3.14 -14.57 -7.08
N ARG A 74 2.41 -13.68 -7.77
CA ARG A 74 2.76 -13.20 -9.11
C ARG A 74 3.60 -11.94 -9.01
N TRP A 75 4.62 -11.90 -9.87
CA TRP A 75 5.52 -10.78 -10.00
C TRP A 75 5.23 -10.05 -11.32
N PRO A 76 5.25 -8.70 -11.36
CA PRO A 76 5.48 -7.77 -10.24
C PRO A 76 4.30 -7.66 -9.27
N LEU A 77 4.61 -7.58 -7.96
CA LEU A 77 3.61 -7.52 -6.90
C LEU A 77 3.17 -6.08 -6.66
N MET A 78 2.01 -5.72 -7.19
CA MET A 78 1.44 -4.38 -7.05
C MET A 78 0.50 -4.36 -5.86
N ILE A 79 0.86 -3.56 -4.85
CA ILE A 79 0.02 -3.30 -3.69
C ILE A 79 -0.84 -2.10 -4.00
N THR A 80 -2.14 -2.30 -3.84
CA THR A 80 -3.15 -1.29 -4.10
C THR A 80 -3.89 -0.97 -2.80
N LEU A 81 -4.75 0.04 -2.86
CA LEU A 81 -5.56 0.44 -1.71
C LEU A 81 -6.41 -0.72 -1.15
N ASP A 82 -6.87 -1.62 -2.02
CA ASP A 82 -7.71 -2.77 -1.69
C ASP A 82 -7.00 -3.81 -0.81
N ASP A 83 -5.66 -3.81 -0.85
CA ASP A 83 -4.82 -4.70 -0.03
C ASP A 83 -4.67 -4.23 1.41
N PHE A 84 -4.93 -2.94 1.65
CA PHE A 84 -5.02 -2.42 2.99
C PHE A 84 -6.45 -2.65 3.49
N PRO A 85 -6.63 -3.02 4.77
CA PRO A 85 -7.93 -2.96 5.40
C PRO A 85 -8.27 -1.48 5.58
N LEU A 86 -8.59 -0.79 4.47
CA LEU A 86 -9.18 0.53 4.54
C LEU A 86 -10.43 0.34 5.35
N ARG A 87 -10.44 1.01 6.49
CA ARG A 87 -11.53 1.00 7.43
C ARG A 87 -12.79 1.31 6.60
N ARG A 88 -13.61 0.28 6.41
CA ARG A 88 -14.84 0.32 5.60
C ARG A 88 -15.89 1.02 6.44
N ASP A 89 -15.59 2.21 6.92
CA ASP A 89 -16.43 3.03 7.79
C ASP A 89 -16.50 4.46 7.27
N LEU A 90 -16.66 4.61 5.95
CA LEU A 90 -17.34 5.77 5.40
C LEU A 90 -18.53 5.29 4.59
N SER A 91 -19.63 5.13 5.33
CA SER A 91 -20.96 5.60 4.97
C SER A 91 -21.24 5.56 3.47
N THR A 92 -21.62 4.38 2.99
CA THR A 92 -22.46 4.26 1.80
C THR A 92 -23.61 5.25 1.97
N GLY A 93 -23.60 6.29 1.13
CA GLY A 93 -24.70 7.22 1.03
C GLY A 93 -25.96 6.46 0.65
N ASP A 94 -26.77 6.15 1.65
CA ASP A 94 -28.20 5.92 1.46
C ASP A 94 -28.83 7.27 1.11
N ARG A 95 -28.90 7.56 -0.20
CA ARG A 95 -29.91 8.45 -0.76
C ARG A 95 -30.75 7.64 -1.75
N SER A 96 -31.40 6.59 -1.25
CA SER A 96 -32.62 6.06 -1.87
C SER A 96 -33.82 6.75 -1.25
N GLY A 97 -34.55 7.51 -2.06
CA GLY A 97 -35.78 8.17 -1.60
C GLY A 97 -36.36 9.15 -2.60
N ALA A 98 -36.51 8.74 -3.86
CA ALA A 98 -37.53 9.34 -4.71
C ALA A 98 -38.90 9.02 -4.12
N THR A 99 -39.66 10.04 -3.71
CA THR A 99 -41.12 9.95 -3.60
C THR A 99 -41.69 11.31 -3.98
N ILE A 100 -42.21 11.31 -5.20
CA ILE A 100 -43.31 12.13 -5.71
C ILE A 100 -44.38 12.45 -4.65
N ALA A 101 -44.77 13.72 -4.56
CA ALA A 101 -46.08 14.16 -4.11
C ALA A 101 -46.44 15.45 -4.87
#